data_AF-A0A5C5AWR2-F1
#
_entry.id   AF-A0A5C5AWR2-F1
#
_cell.length_a   1.000
_cell.length_b   1.000
_cell.length_c   1.000
_cell.angle_alpha   90.00
_cell.angle_beta   90.00
_cell.angle_gamma   90.00
#
_symmetry.space_group_name_H-M   'P 1'
#
loop_
_entity.id
_entity.type
_entity.pdbx_description
1 polymer ?
#
loop_
_entity_poly.entity_id
_entity_poly.type
_entity_poly.pdbx_seq_one_letter_code
_entity_poly.pdbx_strand_id
1 'polypeptide(L)'
;MELVYKISYHRMQAHYLPKLVQAVQFVSEDDLWKQGESVNSIGGIVLHICEHIQRNTSRYKNPNIVFEKGIEEYFPTKRQHTEVLLQYVEKVFDEWGKAYIQAWEEKRNIELHSLLHLVEHTSYHLGQIVDRTKLIKGQQLNFCQNGINEKNLRTRVETSKF
;
A
#
# COMPACT_ATOMS: atom_id res chain seq x y z
N MET A 1 -16.96 1.12 -16.30
CA MET A 1 -16.07 1.90 -15.41
C MET A 1 -16.08 1.38 -13.98
N GLU A 2 -17.23 1.08 -13.36
CA GLU A 2 -17.31 0.53 -11.98
C GLU A 2 -16.32 -0.62 -11.68
N LEU A 3 -16.09 -1.53 -12.63
CA LEU A 3 -15.17 -2.65 -12.47
C LEU A 3 -13.72 -2.20 -12.13
N VAL A 4 -13.22 -1.12 -12.72
CA VAL A 4 -11.84 -0.66 -12.44
C VAL A 4 -11.70 -0.17 -11.01
N TYR A 5 -12.75 0.46 -10.47
CA TYR A 5 -12.78 0.94 -9.09
C TYR A 5 -12.85 -0.22 -8.11
N LYS A 6 -13.71 -1.22 -8.37
CA LYS A 6 -13.77 -2.48 -7.61
C LYS A 6 -12.40 -3.18 -7.57
N ILE A 7 -11.77 -3.35 -8.72
CA ILE A 7 -10.46 -3.98 -8.83
C ILE A 7 -9.41 -3.21 -8.03
N SER A 8 -9.36 -1.88 -8.20
CA SER A 8 -8.37 -1.02 -7.53
C SER A 8 -8.50 -1.09 -6.01
N TYR A 9 -9.72 -0.99 -5.49
CA TYR A 9 -10.01 -1.10 -4.06
C TYR A 9 -9.57 -2.46 -3.49
N HIS A 10 -10.02 -3.56 -4.11
CA HIS A 10 -9.70 -4.90 -3.62
C HIS A 10 -8.22 -5.25 -3.79
N ARG A 11 -7.53 -4.72 -4.81
CA ARG A 11 -6.07 -4.85 -4.91
C ARG A 11 -5.36 -4.21 -3.74
N MET A 12 -5.69 -2.97 -3.40
CA MET A 12 -5.08 -2.26 -2.28
C MET A 12 -5.39 -2.96 -0.94
N GLN A 13 -6.67 -3.26 -0.67
CA GLN A 13 -7.13 -3.79 0.62
C GLN A 13 -6.88 -5.28 0.82
N ALA A 14 -7.24 -6.11 -0.16
CA ALA A 14 -7.23 -7.57 -0.01
C ALA A 14 -5.96 -8.23 -0.57
N HIS A 15 -5.09 -7.49 -1.26
CA HIS A 15 -3.87 -8.02 -1.86
C HIS A 15 -2.61 -7.32 -1.36
N TYR A 16 -2.52 -6.00 -1.49
CA TYR A 16 -1.29 -5.27 -1.19
C TYR A 16 -1.07 -5.09 0.31
N LEU A 17 -2.09 -4.64 1.06
CA LEU A 17 -2.02 -4.54 2.52
C LEU A 17 -1.57 -5.85 3.19
N PRO A 18 -2.21 -7.02 2.96
CA PRO A 18 -1.80 -8.25 3.64
C PRO A 18 -0.40 -8.73 3.22
N LYS A 19 0.00 -8.54 1.96
CA LYS A 19 1.37 -8.83 1.51
C LYS A 19 2.40 -7.94 2.22
N LEU A 20 2.08 -6.65 2.34
CA LEU A 20 2.94 -5.67 2.99
C LEU A 20 3.13 -6.01 4.47
N VAL A 21 2.03 -6.24 5.19
CA VAL A 21 2.04 -6.64 6.61
C VAL A 21 2.86 -7.91 6.79
N GLN A 22 2.59 -8.95 5.99
CA GLN A 22 3.34 -10.20 6.08
C GLN A 22 4.83 -10.01 5.77
N ALA A 23 5.19 -9.26 4.73
CA ALA A 23 6.60 -9.04 4.39
C ALA A 23 7.38 -8.28 5.49
N VAL A 24 6.73 -7.33 6.15
CA VAL A 24 7.31 -6.54 7.24
C VAL A 24 7.42 -7.36 8.53
N GLN A 25 6.43 -8.21 8.86
CA GLN A 25 6.48 -9.09 10.04
C GLN A 25 7.63 -10.11 9.99
N PHE A 26 8.13 -10.45 8.80
CA PHE A 26 9.16 -11.47 8.63
C PHE A 26 10.59 -10.95 8.85
N VAL A 27 10.79 -9.63 8.85
CA VAL A 27 12.11 -9.00 9.03
C VAL A 27 12.34 -8.56 10.48
N SER A 28 13.61 -8.59 10.92
CA SER A 28 13.99 -8.02 12.21
C SER A 28 13.88 -6.49 12.16
N GLU A 29 13.77 -5.82 13.32
CA GLU A 29 13.77 -4.35 13.35
C GLU A 29 15.06 -3.75 12.77
N ASP A 30 16.20 -4.40 13.00
CA ASP A 30 17.48 -3.97 12.43
C ASP A 30 17.49 -4.06 10.90
N ASP A 31 17.03 -5.19 10.34
CA ASP A 31 16.93 -5.37 8.89
C ASP A 31 15.87 -4.46 8.26
N LEU A 32 14.76 -4.21 8.97
CA LEU A 32 13.69 -3.33 8.54
C LEU A 32 14.21 -1.91 8.28
N TRP A 33 15.08 -1.41 9.15
CA TRP A 33 15.63 -0.05 9.09
C TRP A 33 17.03 0.04 8.48
N LYS A 34 17.59 -1.08 8.03
CA LYS A 34 18.88 -1.11 7.34
C LYS A 34 18.78 -0.39 5.99
N GLN A 35 19.62 0.63 5.80
CA GLN A 35 19.77 1.36 4.54
C GLN A 35 21.21 1.20 4.01
N GLY A 36 21.36 1.25 2.70
CA GLY A 36 22.66 1.32 2.01
C GLY A 36 22.89 2.70 1.39
N GLU A 37 24.06 2.92 0.79
CA GLU A 37 24.40 4.21 0.16
C GLU A 37 23.42 4.62 -0.95
N SER A 38 22.91 3.65 -1.71
CA SER A 38 21.98 3.86 -2.83
C SER A 38 20.64 3.15 -2.64
N VAL A 39 20.39 2.60 -1.44
CA VAL A 39 19.27 1.69 -1.18
C VAL A 39 18.52 2.16 0.06
N ASN A 40 17.28 2.61 -0.14
CA ASN A 40 16.35 2.96 0.94
C ASN A 40 16.12 1.76 1.87
N SER A 41 15.79 1.99 3.14
CA SER A 41 15.38 0.88 4.04
C SER A 41 14.00 0.34 3.69
N ILE A 42 13.68 -0.89 4.13
CA ILE A 42 12.32 -1.43 3.98
C ILE A 42 11.32 -0.51 4.68
N GLY A 43 11.58 -0.14 5.93
CA GLY A 43 10.71 0.76 6.70
C GLY A 43 10.54 2.14 6.06
N GLY A 44 11.58 2.68 5.43
CA GLY A 44 11.50 3.93 4.66
C GLY A 44 10.58 3.81 3.45
N ILE A 45 10.65 2.69 2.72
CA ILE A 45 9.74 2.41 1.59
C ILE A 45 8.29 2.24 2.09
N VAL A 46 8.08 1.57 3.22
CA VAL A 46 6.73 1.46 3.82
C VAL A 46 6.15 2.84 4.12
N LEU A 47 6.91 3.70 4.79
CA LEU A 47 6.46 5.05 5.12
C LEU A 47 6.21 5.92 3.87
N HIS A 48 7.02 5.74 2.82
CA HIS A 48 6.82 6.37 1.53
C HIS A 48 5.49 5.94 0.88
N ILE A 49 5.18 4.64 0.86
CA ILE A 49 3.88 4.13 0.40
C ILE A 49 2.73 4.79 1.20
N CYS A 50 2.87 4.84 2.54
CA CYS A 50 1.85 5.44 3.41
C CYS A 50 1.58 6.91 3.07
N GLU A 51 2.61 7.70 2.82
CA GLU A 51 2.46 9.10 2.43
C GLU A 51 1.71 9.24 1.08
N HIS A 52 2.02 8.42 0.07
CA HIS A 52 1.28 8.41 -1.19
C HIS A 52 -0.20 8.07 -1.01
N ILE A 53 -0.52 7.10 -0.12
CA ILE A 53 -1.89 6.74 0.23
C ILE A 53 -2.59 7.91 0.92
N GLN A 54 -1.97 8.53 1.92
CA GLN A 54 -2.54 9.65 2.67
C GLN A 54 -2.80 10.88 1.79
N ARG A 55 -1.90 11.19 0.84
CA ARG A 55 -2.11 12.27 -0.12
C ARG A 55 -3.31 12.00 -1.02
N ASN A 56 -3.51 10.75 -1.46
CA ASN A 56 -4.69 10.36 -2.21
C ASN A 56 -5.97 10.44 -1.36
N THR A 57 -5.93 9.95 -0.12
CA THR A 57 -7.04 10.08 0.84
C THR A 57 -7.43 11.55 1.03
N SER A 58 -6.45 12.44 1.11
CA SER A 58 -6.69 13.88 1.24
C SER A 58 -7.33 14.48 -0.01
N ARG A 59 -6.92 14.07 -1.21
CA ARG A 59 -7.53 14.50 -2.48
C ARG A 59 -8.99 14.05 -2.63
N TYR A 60 -9.36 12.90 -2.08
CA TYR A 60 -10.76 12.45 -2.09
C TYR A 60 -11.66 13.41 -1.29
N LYS A 61 -11.16 13.90 -0.15
CA LYS A 61 -11.83 14.86 0.75
C LYS A 61 -11.79 16.29 0.21
N ASN A 62 -10.66 16.72 -0.32
CA ASN A 62 -10.44 18.04 -0.89
C ASN A 62 -9.72 17.93 -2.25
N PRO A 63 -10.46 17.90 -3.37
CA PRO A 63 -9.88 17.76 -4.71
C PRO A 63 -8.92 18.88 -5.12
N ASN A 64 -9.04 20.05 -4.50
CA ASN A 64 -8.21 21.23 -4.79
C ASN A 64 -6.96 21.31 -3.90
N ILE A 65 -6.69 20.29 -3.08
CA ILE A 65 -5.50 20.29 -2.22
C ILE A 65 -4.23 20.28 -3.07
N VAL A 66 -3.32 21.21 -2.77
CA VAL A 66 -2.00 21.29 -3.37
C VAL A 66 -0.97 20.90 -2.32
N PHE A 67 -0.04 20.02 -2.69
CA PHE A 67 1.09 19.67 -1.84
C PHE A 67 2.31 20.47 -2.33
N GLU A 68 2.84 21.35 -1.48
CA GLU A 68 3.94 22.25 -1.84
C GLU A 68 5.25 21.53 -2.17
N LYS A 69 5.44 20.30 -1.64
CA LYS A 69 6.66 19.51 -1.81
C LYS A 69 6.35 18.13 -2.40
N GLY A 70 7.12 17.78 -3.41
CA GLY A 70 7.24 16.41 -3.92
C GLY A 70 7.76 15.45 -2.84
N ILE A 71 7.45 14.17 -3.00
CA ILE A 71 7.89 13.07 -2.11
C ILE A 71 8.51 11.92 -2.89
N GLU A 72 8.68 12.09 -4.20
CA GLU A 72 9.07 11.06 -5.15
C GLU A 72 10.39 10.38 -4.74
N GLU A 73 11.35 11.17 -4.23
CA GLU A 73 12.65 10.70 -3.76
C GLU A 73 12.77 10.71 -2.23
N TYR A 74 11.68 10.99 -1.51
CA TYR A 74 11.69 11.09 -0.06
C TYR A 74 11.29 9.77 0.61
N PHE A 75 12.23 9.19 1.34
CA PHE A 75 12.06 7.96 2.12
C PHE A 75 12.47 8.21 3.58
N PRO A 76 11.53 8.20 4.54
CA PRO A 76 11.85 8.53 5.93
C PRO A 76 12.75 7.51 6.62
N THR A 77 13.82 7.98 7.26
CA THR A 77 14.66 7.17 8.16
C THR A 77 14.18 7.31 9.61
N LYS A 78 12.91 6.96 9.87
CA LYS A 78 12.32 7.03 11.22
C LYS A 78 12.33 5.64 11.85
N ARG A 79 13.41 5.28 12.55
CA ARG A 79 13.47 4.02 13.30
C ARG A 79 12.36 3.98 14.34
N GLN A 80 11.47 2.99 14.21
CA GLN A 80 10.38 2.73 15.13
C GLN A 80 10.12 1.24 15.20
N HIS A 81 9.46 0.79 16.28
CA HIS A 81 9.15 -0.62 16.44
C HIS A 81 8.30 -1.16 15.29
N THR A 82 8.50 -2.42 14.93
CA THR A 82 7.77 -3.07 13.84
C THR A 82 6.25 -3.00 14.08
N GLU A 83 5.82 -3.21 15.32
CA GLU A 83 4.40 -3.11 15.70
C GLU A 83 3.82 -1.71 15.44
N VAL A 84 4.53 -0.66 15.82
CA VAL A 84 4.11 0.74 15.61
C VAL A 84 4.01 1.05 14.11
N LEU A 85 4.95 0.56 13.30
CA LEU A 85 4.90 0.72 11.85
C LEU A 85 3.68 0.01 11.26
N LEU A 86 3.40 -1.23 11.67
CA LEU A 86 2.27 -2.01 11.16
C LEU A 86 0.92 -1.40 11.56
N GLN A 87 0.76 -0.96 12.81
CA GLN A 87 -0.43 -0.23 13.25
C GLN A 87 -0.67 1.02 12.41
N TYR A 88 0.40 1.76 12.07
CA TYR A 88 0.32 2.92 11.21
C TYR A 88 -0.10 2.55 9.77
N VAL A 89 0.49 1.50 9.20
CA VAL A 89 0.14 0.99 7.86
C VAL A 89 -1.33 0.62 7.81
N GLU A 90 -1.82 -0.19 8.74
CA GLU A 90 -3.22 -0.63 8.79
C GLU A 90 -4.17 0.56 8.91
N LYS A 91 -3.85 1.53 9.78
CA LYS A 91 -4.62 2.77 9.91
C LYS A 91 -4.68 3.56 8.60
N VAL A 92 -3.54 3.74 7.92
CA VAL A 92 -3.47 4.49 6.66
C VAL A 92 -4.31 3.83 5.56
N PHE A 93 -4.23 2.50 5.44
CA PHE A 93 -5.03 1.76 4.46
C PHE A 93 -6.53 1.77 4.81
N ASP A 94 -6.90 1.66 6.09
CA ASP A 94 -8.29 1.74 6.55
C ASP A 94 -8.91 3.13 6.27
N GLU A 95 -8.19 4.21 6.61
CA GLU A 95 -8.62 5.58 6.33
C GLU A 95 -8.79 5.84 4.83
N TRP A 96 -7.86 5.33 4.02
CA TRP A 96 -7.98 5.39 2.56
C TRP A 96 -9.18 4.61 2.06
N GLY A 97 -9.40 3.39 2.54
CA GLY A 97 -10.52 2.54 2.13
C GLY A 97 -11.88 3.20 2.41
N LYS A 98 -12.03 3.78 3.60
CA LYS A 98 -13.24 4.53 3.98
C LYS A 98 -13.47 5.75 3.09
N ALA A 99 -12.42 6.57 2.90
CA ALA A 99 -12.52 7.76 2.06
C ALA A 99 -12.76 7.42 0.59
N TYR A 100 -12.19 6.31 0.11
CA TYR A 100 -12.40 5.80 -1.24
C TYR A 100 -13.86 5.42 -1.48
N ILE A 101 -14.45 4.61 -0.58
CA ILE A 101 -15.85 4.19 -0.69
C ILE A 101 -16.76 5.41 -0.67
N GLN A 102 -16.56 6.32 0.30
CA GLN A 102 -17.35 7.55 0.40
C GLN A 102 -17.27 8.38 -0.89
N ALA A 103 -16.06 8.61 -1.42
CA ALA A 103 -15.87 9.37 -2.65
C ALA A 103 -16.53 8.68 -3.86
N TRP A 104 -16.48 7.35 -3.91
CA TRP A 104 -17.16 6.58 -4.94
C TRP A 104 -18.69 6.70 -4.84
N GLU A 105 -19.26 6.61 -3.63
CA GLU A 105 -20.70 6.72 -3.40
C GLU A 105 -21.26 8.11 -3.72
N GLU A 106 -20.54 9.16 -3.31
CA GLU A 106 -20.97 10.55 -3.49
C GLU A 106 -20.81 11.04 -4.94
N LYS A 107 -19.66 10.77 -5.57
CA LYS A 107 -19.28 11.39 -6.85
C LYS A 107 -19.40 10.43 -8.03
N ARG A 108 -19.46 9.11 -7.77
CA ARG A 108 -19.41 8.03 -8.77
C ARG A 108 -18.24 8.15 -9.76
N ASN A 109 -17.22 8.93 -9.38
CA ASN A 109 -16.08 9.24 -10.22
C ASN A 109 -14.90 9.66 -9.33
N ILE A 110 -13.89 8.81 -9.27
CA ILE A 110 -12.59 9.11 -8.67
C ILE A 110 -11.63 9.34 -9.85
N GLU A 111 -10.80 10.38 -9.79
CA GLU A 111 -9.85 10.68 -10.85
C GLU A 111 -8.94 9.46 -11.12
N LEU A 112 -9.11 8.87 -12.30
CA LEU A 112 -8.59 7.53 -12.60
C LEU A 112 -7.08 7.51 -12.76
N HIS A 113 -6.47 8.57 -13.30
CA HIS A 113 -5.03 8.66 -13.48
C HIS A 113 -4.31 8.61 -12.13
N SER A 114 -4.75 9.40 -11.15
CA SER A 114 -4.21 9.41 -9.79
C SER A 114 -4.44 8.09 -9.07
N LEU A 115 -5.61 7.46 -9.26
CA LEU A 115 -5.91 6.16 -8.68
C LEU A 115 -4.99 5.06 -9.23
N LEU A 116 -4.85 4.97 -10.56
CA LEU A 116 -4.01 3.96 -11.18
C LEU A 116 -2.53 4.17 -10.82
N HIS A 117 -2.07 5.42 -10.80
CA HIS A 117 -0.73 5.73 -10.30
C HIS A 117 -0.55 5.24 -8.86
N LEU A 118 -1.49 5.50 -7.94
CA LEU A 118 -1.38 5.00 -6.56
C LEU A 118 -1.28 3.46 -6.49
N VAL A 119 -2.14 2.75 -7.24
CA VAL A 119 -2.17 1.28 -7.27
C VAL A 119 -0.86 0.72 -7.81
N GLU A 120 -0.38 1.26 -8.93
CA GLU A 120 0.88 0.84 -9.58
C GLU A 120 2.09 1.15 -8.71
N HIS A 121 2.16 2.35 -8.15
CA HIS A 121 3.25 2.79 -7.27
C HIS A 121 3.34 1.94 -6.00
N THR A 122 2.19 1.63 -5.40
CA THR A 122 2.11 0.71 -4.26
C THR A 122 2.61 -0.68 -4.64
N SER A 123 2.20 -1.20 -5.80
CA SER A 123 2.65 -2.50 -6.29
C SER A 123 4.16 -2.54 -6.57
N TYR A 124 4.70 -1.47 -7.17
CA TYR A 124 6.12 -1.33 -7.48
C TYR A 124 6.97 -1.42 -6.21
N HIS A 125 6.65 -0.61 -5.20
CA HIS A 125 7.40 -0.60 -3.94
C HIS A 125 7.15 -1.84 -3.09
N LEU A 126 5.94 -2.41 -3.11
CA LEU A 126 5.67 -3.69 -2.48
C LEU A 126 6.55 -4.80 -3.08
N GLY A 127 6.76 -4.80 -4.39
CA GLY A 127 7.69 -5.72 -5.05
C GLY A 127 9.10 -5.62 -4.48
N GLN A 128 9.62 -4.41 -4.30
CA GLN A 128 10.94 -4.16 -3.69
C GLN A 128 11.01 -4.67 -2.25
N ILE A 129 9.97 -4.42 -1.44
CA ILE A 129 9.90 -4.88 -0.05
C ILE A 129 9.91 -6.42 -0.01
N VAL A 130 9.06 -7.06 -0.82
CA VAL A 130 8.96 -8.52 -0.88
C VAL A 130 10.28 -9.16 -1.29
N ASP A 131 10.94 -8.62 -2.32
CA ASP A 131 12.22 -9.13 -2.80
C ASP A 131 13.30 -9.05 -1.72
N ARG A 132 13.43 -7.89 -1.06
CA ARG A 132 14.40 -7.69 0.02
C ARG A 132 14.12 -8.56 1.23
N THR A 133 12.85 -8.70 1.64
CA THR A 133 12.47 -9.62 2.72
C THR A 133 12.88 -11.05 2.38
N LYS A 134 12.63 -11.52 1.14
CA LYS A 134 13.04 -12.86 0.70
C LYS A 134 14.55 -13.04 0.73
N LEU A 135 15.30 -12.03 0.28
CA LEU A 135 16.77 -12.04 0.28
C LEU A 135 17.32 -12.15 1.72
N ILE A 136 16.77 -11.37 2.65
CA ILE A 136 17.17 -11.37 4.07
C ILE A 136 16.85 -12.71 4.73
N LYS A 137 15.67 -13.28 4.45
CA LYS A 137 15.18 -14.48 5.15
C LYS A 137 15.54 -15.79 4.48
N GLY A 138 15.99 -15.77 3.23
CA GLY A 138 16.31 -16.99 2.47
C GLY A 138 15.11 -17.92 2.25
N GLN A 139 13.88 -17.41 2.29
CA GLN A 139 12.66 -18.21 2.20
C GLN A 139 11.55 -17.53 1.39
N GLN A 140 10.61 -18.33 0.88
CA GLN A 140 9.40 -17.83 0.21
C GLN A 140 8.36 -17.34 1.23
N LEU A 141 7.62 -16.29 0.89
CA LEU A 141 6.54 -15.75 1.71
C LEU A 141 5.18 -16.45 1.47
N ASN A 142 5.08 -17.31 0.46
CA ASN A 142 3.93 -18.19 0.21
C ASN A 142 2.55 -17.51 0.18
N PHE A 143 2.47 -16.26 -0.29
CA PHE A 143 1.22 -15.47 -0.37
C PHE A 143 0.01 -16.25 -0.92
N CYS A 144 0.21 -17.00 -2.01
CA CYS A 144 -0.87 -17.75 -2.66
C CYS A 144 -1.46 -18.85 -1.77
N GLN A 145 -0.62 -19.52 -0.96
CA GLN A 145 -1.05 -20.55 0.00
C GLN A 145 -1.89 -19.93 1.12
N ASN A 146 -1.64 -18.66 1.45
CA ASN A 146 -2.42 -17.87 2.41
C ASN A 146 -3.67 -17.23 1.77
N GLY A 147 -4.09 -17.68 0.59
CA GLY A 147 -5.29 -17.19 -0.10
C GLY A 147 -5.12 -15.83 -0.80
N ILE A 148 -3.92 -15.27 -0.83
CA ILE A 148 -3.62 -13.99 -1.48
C ILE A 148 -3.27 -14.25 -2.97
N ASN A 149 -4.27 -14.60 -3.77
CA ASN A 149 -4.12 -15.00 -5.18
C ASN A 149 -5.20 -14.36 -6.09
N GLU A 150 -4.97 -14.35 -7.40
CA GLU A 150 -5.86 -13.72 -8.39
C GLU A 150 -7.26 -14.33 -8.43
N LYS A 151 -7.39 -15.65 -8.20
CA LYS A 151 -8.70 -16.31 -8.16
C LYS A 151 -9.55 -15.74 -7.03
N ASN A 152 -8.99 -15.65 -5.83
CA ASN A 152 -9.69 -15.12 -4.66
C ASN A 152 -9.97 -13.62 -4.81
N LEU A 153 -9.03 -12.85 -5.38
CA LEU A 153 -9.24 -11.43 -5.68
C LEU A 153 -10.42 -11.25 -6.65
N ARG A 154 -10.45 -12.03 -7.73
CA ARG A 154 -11.53 -12.01 -8.71
C ARG A 154 -12.88 -12.33 -8.08
N THR A 155 -12.96 -13.37 -7.27
CA THR A 155 -14.19 -13.71 -6.54
C THR A 155 -14.65 -12.54 -5.67
N ARG A 156 -13.75 -11.85 -4.95
CA ARG A 156 -14.11 -10.66 -4.15
C ARG A 156 -14.65 -9.52 -5.00
N VAL A 157 -14.01 -9.24 -6.14
CA VAL A 157 -14.46 -8.21 -7.09
C VAL A 157 -15.86 -8.52 -7.61
N GLU A 158 -16.12 -9.78 -8.00
CA GLU A 158 -17.40 -10.22 -8.57
C GLU A 158 -18.54 -10.25 -7.53
N THR A 159 -18.23 -10.53 -6.28
CA THR A 159 -19.24 -10.69 -5.20
C THR A 159 -19.46 -9.45 -4.34
N SER A 160 -18.54 -8.49 -4.35
CA SER A 160 -18.67 -7.28 -3.56
C SER A 160 -19.81 -6.39 -4.04
N LYS A 161 -20.68 -6.01 -3.11
CA LYS A 161 -21.63 -4.89 -3.27
C LYS A 161 -20.85 -3.63 -2.93
N PHE A 162 -20.36 -2.98 -3.98
CA PHE A 162 -19.57 -1.77 -3.91
C PHE A 162 -20.48 -0.54 -3.91
#